data_AF-A0A925DGR2-F1
#
_entry.id   AF-A0A925DGR2-F1
#
_cell.length_a   1.000
_cell.length_b   1.000
_cell.length_c   1.000
_cell.angle_alpha   90.00
_cell.angle_beta   90.00
_cell.angle_gamma   90.00
#
_symmetry.space_group_name_H-M   'P 1'
#
loop_
_entity.id
_entity.type
_entity.pdbx_description
1 polymer ?
#
loop_
_entity_poly.entity_id
_entity_poly.type
_entity_poly.pdbx_seq_one_letter_code
_entity_poly.pdbx_strand_id
1 'polypeptide(L)' 'MSAFTVTVRRPGQPPFTRRQFGTDSAALSMAAQERFGPCGVTVKPA' A
#
# COMPACT_ATOMS: atom_id res chain seq x y z
N MET A 1 2.87 -9.62 13.39
CA MET A 1 2.14 -8.52 12.71
C MET A 1 2.89 -7.23 13.02
N SER A 2 3.23 -6.46 11.99
CA SER A 2 4.01 -5.23 12.09
C SER A 2 3.26 -4.07 11.43
N ALA A 3 3.57 -2.85 11.85
CA ALA A 3 3.05 -1.65 11.24
C ALA A 3 3.86 -1.30 9.99
N PHE A 4 3.16 -0.96 8.92
CA PHE A 4 3.75 -0.52 7.67
C PHE A 4 3.08 0.78 7.21
N THR A 5 3.86 1.62 6.55
CA THR A 5 3.39 2.79 5.83
C THR A 5 3.21 2.41 4.37
N VAL A 6 1.98 2.46 3.88
CA VAL A 6 1.59 2.11 2.52
C VAL A 6 1.22 3.38 1.77
N THR A 7 1.97 3.70 0.73
CA THR A 7 1.66 4.78 -0.21
C THR A 7 1.12 4.18 -1.50
N VAL A 8 -0.04 4.67 -1.95
CA VAL A 8 -0.69 4.23 -3.19
C VAL A 8 -0.72 5.41 -4.17
N ARG A 9 -0.27 5.15 -5.40
CA ARG A 9 -0.24 6.08 -6.53
C ARG A 9 -1.14 5.55 -7.64
N ARG A 10 -2.16 6.32 -8.02
CA ARG A 10 -3.07 5.99 -9.13
C ARG A 10 -2.97 7.06 -10.22
N PRO A 11 -3.13 6.69 -11.50
CA PRO A 11 -3.22 7.67 -12.56
C PRO A 11 -4.45 8.56 -12.37
N GLY A 12 -4.27 9.88 -12.49
CA GLY A 12 -5.36 10.85 -12.34
C GLY A 12 -5.78 11.15 -10.90
N GLN A 13 -5.12 10.60 -9.87
CA GLN A 13 -5.37 10.96 -8.47
C GLN A 13 -4.07 11.27 -7.73
N PRO A 14 -4.10 12.19 -6.75
CA PRO A 14 -2.95 12.44 -5.91
C PRO A 14 -2.59 11.17 -5.11
N PRO A 15 -1.29 10.92 -4.88
CA PRO A 15 -0.86 9.85 -4.00
C PRO A 15 -1.46 10.01 -2.61
N PHE A 16 -1.85 8.90 -1.99
CA PHE A 16 -2.23 8.89 -0.59
C PHE A 16 -1.40 7.87 0.19
N THR A 17 -1.07 8.22 1.42
CA THR A 17 -0.27 7.41 2.33
C THR A 17 -1.10 7.07 3.55
N ARG A 18 -1.10 5.81 3.95
CA ARG A 18 -1.79 5.34 5.15
C ARG A 18 -0.95 4.33 5.91
N ARG A 19 -1.15 4.26 7.22
CA ARG A 19 -0.57 3.21 8.05
C ARG A 19 -1.47 1.97 8.00
N GLN A 20 -0.87 0.80 7.83
CA GLN A 20 -1.58 -0.48 7.78
C GLN A 20 -0.78 -1.53 8.54
N PHE A 21 -1.48 -2.41 9.26
CA PHE A 21 -0.86 -3.54 9.95
C PHE A 21 -0.91 -4.78 9.06
N GLY A 22 0.20 -5.51 8.98
CA GLY A 22 0.32 -6.69 8.13
C GLY A 22 1.41 -7.63 8.64
N THR A 23 1.54 -8.79 7.99
CA THR A 23 2.63 -9.75 8.24
C THR A 23 3.87 -9.36 7.48
N ASP A 24 3.71 -8.93 6.23
CA ASP A 24 4.78 -8.66 5.29
C ASP A 24 4.37 -7.58 4.28
N SER A 25 5.37 -6.95 3.67
CA SER A 25 5.17 -5.87 2.70
C SER A 25 4.58 -6.35 1.38
N ALA A 26 4.79 -7.62 1.00
CA ALA A 26 4.28 -8.19 -0.25
C ALA A 26 2.76 -8.41 -0.17
N ALA A 27 2.26 -9.00 0.93
CA ALA A 27 0.84 -9.17 1.19
C ALA A 27 0.10 -7.83 1.23
N LEU A 28 0.70 -6.80 1.84
CA LEU A 28 0.14 -5.45 1.84
C LEU A 28 0.12 -4.81 0.44
N SER A 29 1.13 -5.09 -0.38
CA SER A 29 1.19 -4.60 -1.76
C SER A 29 0.12 -5.26 -2.62
N MET A 30 -0.06 -6.58 -2.51
CA MET A 30 -1.09 -7.33 -3.24
C MET A 30 -2.50 -6.88 -2.81
N ALA A 31 -2.77 -6.79 -1.51
CA ALA A 31 -4.07 -6.33 -1.00
C ALA A 31 -4.41 -4.89 -1.43
N ALA A 32 -3.40 -4.02 -1.59
CA ALA A 32 -3.59 -2.69 -2.13
C ALA A 32 -3.93 -2.72 -3.63
N GLN A 33 -3.26 -3.54 -4.42
CA GLN A 33 -3.56 -3.71 -5.84
C GLN A 33 -4.95 -4.34 -6.07
N GLU A 34 -5.35 -5.33 -5.28
CA GLU A 34 -6.69 -5.92 -5.36
C GLU A 34 -7.79 -4.89 -5.06
N ARG A 35 -7.56 -4.01 -4.08
CA ARG A 35 -8.56 -3.02 -3.65
C ARG A 35 -8.61 -1.77 -4.54
N PHE A 36 -7.49 -1.37 -5.13
CA PHE A 36 -7.36 -0.11 -5.87
C PHE A 36 -7.15 -0.29 -7.38
N GLY A 37 -7.00 -1.53 -7.86
CA GLY A 37 -6.71 -1.85 -9.25
C GLY A 37 -5.23 -1.63 -9.62
N PRO A 38 -4.89 -1.45 -10.91
CA PRO A 38 -3.52 -1.20 -11.35
C PRO A 38 -3.01 0.14 -10.79
N CYS A 39 -2.25 0.07 -9.69
CA CYS A 39 -1.70 1.22 -9.00
C CYS A 39 -0.24 0.97 -8.58
N GLY A 40 0.56 2.04 -8.50
CA GLY A 40 1.90 1.98 -7.91
C GLY A 40 1.80 1.95 -6.40
N VAL A 41 2.26 0.88 -5.76
CA VAL A 41 2.23 0.74 -4.29
C VAL A 41 3.66 0.78 -3.76
N THR A 42 3.88 1.55 -2.71
CA THR A 42 5.14 1.58 -1.96
C THR A 42 4.84 1.25 -0.52
N VAL A 43 5.44 0.17 -0.01
CA VAL A 43 5.27 -0.26 1.38
C VAL A 43 6.62 -0.13 2.08
N LYS A 44 6.65 0.61 3.19
CA LYS A 44 7.82 0.72 4.07
C LYS A 44 7.44 0.32 5.49
N PRO A 45 8.35 -0.27 6.28
CA PRO A 45 8.14 -0.41 7.72
C PRO A 45 7.83 0.97 8.33
N ALA A 46 6.86 1.02 9.24
CA ALA A 46 6.46 2.26 9.91
C ALA A 46 7.33 2.57 11.13
#